data_AF-A0A8X6F019-F1
#
_entry.id   AF-A0A8X6F019-F1
#
_cell.length_a   1.000
_cell.length_b   1.000
_cell.length_c   1.000
_cell.angle_alpha   90.00
_cell.angle_beta   90.00
_cell.angle_gamma   90.00
#
_symmetry.space_group_name_H-M   'P 1'
#
loop_
_entity.id
_entity.type
_entity.pdbx_description
1 polymer ?
#
loop_
_entity_poly.entity_id
_entity_poly.type
_entity_poly.pdbx_seq_one_letter_code
_entity_poly.pdbx_strand_id
1 'polypeptide(L)'
;VFSPSEKLDNPVALHLVFCQVVKDVSSSACIRMNREEKRKLQQLIDGYGVTSSTLHSNNIKLTMKRNVVDVAKEFPNYFSRLFPISVETCPMSNFLGCLILESDWLEESVDAICDYLRVLDTISFEDIAEVSVPRSSTIQILLRNGGWMTLYSHKAEKIRNMVERYCVEAAQGGHEYVRAVADYVTRESTLLSFRENDIIRVVKNRNLHLDK
;
A
#
# COMPACT_ATOMS: atom_id res chain seq x y z
N VAL A 1 -4.62 0.52 7.79
CA VAL A 1 -4.61 0.69 6.32
C VAL A 1 -4.30 2.13 6.09
N PHE A 2 -3.11 2.39 5.58
CA PHE A 2 -2.73 3.74 5.20
C PHE A 2 -3.38 4.08 3.87
N SER A 3 -3.84 5.30 3.72
CA SER A 3 -4.13 5.83 2.39
C SER A 3 -2.81 6.06 1.62
N PRO A 4 -2.81 5.98 0.28
CA PRO A 4 -1.62 6.24 -0.54
C PRO A 4 -0.96 7.61 -0.25
N SER A 5 -1.75 8.58 0.20
CA SER A 5 -1.30 9.93 0.55
C SER A 5 -1.07 10.17 2.05
N GLU A 6 -1.29 9.15 2.90
CA GLU A 6 -1.32 9.30 4.35
C GLU A 6 0.10 9.33 4.96
N LYS A 7 0.46 10.48 5.53
CA LYS A 7 1.70 10.64 6.31
C LYS A 7 1.41 10.49 7.80
N LEU A 8 2.18 9.64 8.46
CA LEU A 8 2.18 9.49 9.93
C LEU A 8 2.95 10.65 10.57
N ASP A 9 2.35 11.83 10.61
CA ASP A 9 2.95 13.02 11.23
C ASP A 9 2.55 13.19 12.70
N ASN A 10 1.47 12.53 13.15
CA ASN A 10 1.03 12.59 14.53
C ASN A 10 1.86 11.64 15.42
N PRO A 11 2.62 12.15 16.42
CA PRO A 11 3.47 11.33 17.29
C PRO A 11 2.69 10.30 18.13
N VAL A 12 1.43 10.59 18.46
CA VAL A 12 0.56 9.66 19.19
C VAL A 12 0.12 8.52 18.28
N ALA A 13 -0.29 8.82 17.05
CA ALA A 13 -0.66 7.80 16.07
C ALA A 13 0.54 6.90 15.74
N LEU A 14 1.72 7.50 15.57
CA LEU A 14 2.97 6.75 15.36
C LEU A 14 3.26 5.81 16.53
N HIS A 15 3.06 6.26 17.77
CA HIS A 15 3.25 5.42 18.94
C HIS A 15 2.26 4.24 19.00
N LEU A 16 0.99 4.47 18.66
CA LEU A 16 -0.03 3.41 18.64
C LEU A 16 0.29 2.35 17.58
N VAL A 17 0.68 2.78 16.37
CA VAL A 17 1.09 1.86 15.30
C VAL A 17 2.34 1.08 15.71
N PHE A 18 3.32 1.75 16.31
CA PHE A 18 4.51 1.08 16.85
C PHE A 18 4.17 0.00 17.89
N CYS A 19 3.29 0.32 18.85
CA CYS A 19 2.84 -0.65 19.85
C CYS A 19 2.12 -1.85 19.21
N GLN A 20 1.37 -1.62 18.15
CA GLN A 20 0.73 -2.68 17.39
C GLN A 20 1.76 -3.60 16.73
N VAL A 21 2.76 -3.03 16.03
CA VAL A 21 3.84 -3.78 15.38
C VAL A 21 4.58 -4.67 16.36
N VAL A 22 4.96 -4.15 17.54
CA VAL A 22 5.71 -4.94 18.53
C VAL A 22 4.86 -6.09 19.10
N LYS A 23 3.56 -5.86 19.32
CA LYS A 23 2.63 -6.92 19.75
C LYS A 23 2.47 -7.99 18.68
N ASP A 24 2.35 -7.59 17.42
CA ASP A 24 2.18 -8.50 16.30
C ASP A 24 3.45 -9.33 16.04
N VAL A 25 4.64 -8.74 16.19
CA VAL A 25 5.92 -9.46 16.11
C VAL A 25 6.09 -10.43 17.28
N SER A 26 5.55 -10.12 18.45
CA SER A 26 5.58 -11.05 19.60
C SER A 26 4.55 -12.19 19.45
N SER A 27 3.47 -11.97 18.70
CA SER A 27 2.39 -12.94 18.50
C SER A 27 2.71 -13.97 17.41
N SER A 28 2.44 -15.25 17.63
CA SER A 28 2.58 -16.30 16.61
C SER A 28 1.44 -16.34 15.59
N ALA A 29 0.33 -15.66 15.83
CA ALA A 29 -0.89 -15.74 15.02
C ALA A 29 -1.00 -14.67 13.91
N CYS A 30 0.07 -13.92 13.63
CA CYS A 30 0.04 -12.82 12.68
C CYS A 30 0.25 -13.31 11.23
N ILE A 31 -0.85 -13.65 10.55
CA ILE A 31 -0.87 -14.08 9.14
C ILE A 31 -0.34 -13.03 8.14
N ARG A 32 -0.24 -11.76 8.56
CA ARG A 32 0.17 -10.63 7.72
C ARG A 32 1.68 -10.49 7.54
N MET A 33 2.48 -11.33 8.20
CA MET A 33 3.93 -11.24 8.17
C MET A 33 4.54 -12.62 7.97
N ASN A 34 5.54 -12.69 7.10
CA ASN A 34 6.32 -13.90 6.89
C ASN A 34 7.33 -14.09 8.03
N ARG A 35 7.82 -15.31 8.20
CA ARG A 35 8.82 -15.64 9.24
C ARG A 35 10.08 -14.79 9.14
N GLU A 36 10.52 -14.46 7.92
CA GLU A 36 11.71 -13.65 7.68
C GLU A 36 11.50 -12.17 8.03
N GLU A 37 10.36 -11.60 7.62
CA GLU A 37 9.96 -10.23 7.94
C GLU A 37 9.82 -10.04 9.45
N LYS A 38 9.18 -11.01 10.11
CA LYS A 38 9.07 -11.09 11.56
C LYS A 38 10.43 -11.12 12.24
N ARG A 39 11.38 -11.92 11.72
CA ARG A 39 12.76 -11.97 12.25
C ARG A 39 13.48 -10.63 12.05
N LYS A 40 13.32 -9.96 10.91
CA LYS A 40 13.91 -8.64 10.61
C LYS A 40 13.43 -7.59 11.61
N LEU A 41 12.12 -7.54 11.87
CA LEU A 41 11.54 -6.63 12.86
C LEU A 41 11.95 -7.00 14.29
N GLN A 42 11.96 -8.28 14.65
CA GLN A 42 12.39 -8.74 15.97
C GLN A 42 13.82 -8.29 16.27
N GLN A 43 14.76 -8.50 15.32
CA GLN A 43 16.15 -8.04 15.49
C GLN A 43 16.26 -6.53 15.68
N LEU A 44 15.42 -5.76 15.00
CA LEU A 44 15.39 -4.31 15.09
C LEU A 44 14.82 -3.84 16.43
N ILE A 45 13.77 -4.51 16.92
CA ILE A 45 13.16 -4.28 18.24
C ILE A 45 14.14 -4.65 19.37
N ASP A 46 14.81 -5.79 19.26
CA ASP A 46 15.82 -6.27 20.22
C ASP A 46 17.05 -5.36 20.25
N GLY A 47 17.51 -4.91 19.08
CA GLY A 47 18.62 -3.95 18.95
C GLY A 47 18.31 -2.58 19.59
N TYR A 48 17.03 -2.26 19.76
CA TYR A 48 16.56 -1.07 20.47
C TYR A 48 16.26 -1.30 21.95
N GLY A 49 16.44 -2.53 22.46
CA GLY A 49 16.14 -2.89 23.85
C GLY A 49 14.65 -2.76 24.19
N VAL A 50 13.77 -2.86 23.19
CA VAL A 50 12.33 -2.72 23.38
C VAL A 50 11.74 -4.09 23.66
N THR A 51 11.33 -4.33 24.91
CA THR A 51 10.52 -5.50 25.29
C THR A 51 9.06 -5.08 25.44
N SER A 52 8.10 -6.01 25.31
CA SER A 52 6.66 -5.75 25.50
C SER A 52 6.32 -5.08 26.85
N SER A 53 7.19 -5.18 27.85
CA SER A 53 7.13 -4.50 29.15
C SER A 53 7.66 -3.05 29.13
N THR A 54 8.57 -2.70 28.21
CA THR A 54 9.25 -1.39 28.09
C THR A 54 8.61 -0.48 27.04
N LEU A 55 7.55 -0.93 26.36
CA LEU A 55 6.83 -0.22 25.30
C LEU A 55 6.39 1.21 25.64
N HIS A 56 6.09 1.46 26.92
CA HIS A 56 5.62 2.76 27.42
C HIS A 56 6.73 3.62 28.04
N SER A 57 7.98 3.14 28.05
CA SER A 57 9.08 3.87 28.65
C SER A 57 9.46 5.08 27.79
N ASN A 58 9.62 6.24 28.44
CA ASN A 58 10.08 7.49 27.82
C ASN A 58 11.49 7.41 27.17
N ASN A 59 12.19 6.27 27.28
CA ASN A 59 13.49 6.04 26.69
C ASN A 59 13.45 5.73 25.18
N ILE A 60 12.28 5.39 24.62
CA ILE A 60 12.17 5.10 23.17
C ILE A 60 11.99 6.41 22.40
N LYS A 61 13.07 6.87 21.76
CA LYS A 61 13.06 8.08 20.92
C LYS A 61 12.04 7.94 19.78
N LEU A 62 11.40 9.06 19.42
CA LEU A 62 10.43 9.12 18.32
C LEU A 62 11.02 8.61 17.00
N THR A 63 12.31 8.87 16.75
CA THR A 63 13.04 8.39 15.57
C THR A 63 13.12 6.86 15.48
N MET A 64 13.23 6.18 16.62
CA MET A 64 13.29 4.72 16.69
C MET A 64 11.92 4.11 16.41
N LYS A 65 10.85 4.69 16.98
CA LYS A 65 9.47 4.31 16.66
C LYS A 65 9.18 4.50 15.17
N ARG A 66 9.65 5.62 14.60
CA ARG A 66 9.50 5.91 13.16
C ARG A 66 10.20 4.87 12.31
N ASN A 67 11.45 4.55 12.61
CA ASN A 67 12.20 3.54 11.86
C ASN A 67 11.52 2.16 11.87
N VAL A 68 10.99 1.73 13.02
CA VAL A 68 10.26 0.45 13.14
C VAL A 68 9.01 0.46 12.26
N VAL A 69 8.26 1.56 12.28
CA VAL A 69 7.04 1.70 11.47
C VAL A 69 7.37 1.82 9.98
N ASP A 70 8.47 2.49 9.61
CA ASP A 70 8.91 2.59 8.22
C ASP A 70 9.35 1.23 7.67
N VAL A 71 10.09 0.43 8.45
CA VAL A 71 10.39 -0.97 8.07
C VAL A 71 9.11 -1.81 7.99
N ALA A 72 8.16 -1.61 8.91
CA ALA A 72 6.87 -2.31 8.84
C ALA A 72 6.03 -1.90 7.62
N LYS A 73 6.22 -0.69 7.10
CA LYS A 73 5.58 -0.20 5.87
C LYS A 73 6.17 -0.80 4.60
N GLU A 74 7.42 -1.25 4.63
CA GLU A 74 8.02 -1.99 3.49
C GLU A 74 7.35 -3.35 3.27
N PHE A 75 6.68 -3.90 4.29
CA PHE A 75 6.02 -5.20 4.15
C PHE A 75 4.67 -5.07 3.43
N PRO A 76 4.48 -5.78 2.31
CA PRO A 76 3.31 -5.59 1.43
C PRO A 76 2.00 -5.96 2.11
N ASN A 77 2.02 -6.88 3.08
CA ASN A 77 0.82 -7.43 3.70
C ASN A 77 0.45 -6.78 5.05
N TYR A 78 1.37 -6.08 5.69
CA TYR A 78 1.20 -5.69 7.10
C TYR A 78 0.15 -4.61 7.31
N PHE A 79 0.17 -3.55 6.48
CA PHE A 79 -0.82 -2.46 6.55
C PHE A 79 -2.02 -2.66 5.64
N SER A 80 -2.09 -3.80 4.97
CA SER A 80 -3.06 -4.07 3.93
C SER A 80 -4.42 -4.46 4.48
N ARG A 81 -5.46 -4.09 3.74
CA ARG A 81 -6.84 -4.40 4.12
C ARG A 81 -7.23 -5.75 3.56
N LEU A 82 -7.56 -6.65 4.48
CA LEU A 82 -8.01 -7.98 4.13
C LEU A 82 -9.54 -7.99 4.01
N PHE A 83 -10.05 -8.48 2.87
CA PHE A 83 -11.46 -8.71 2.62
C PHE A 83 -11.68 -10.16 2.20
N PRO A 84 -12.73 -10.86 2.65
CA PRO A 84 -13.13 -12.12 2.03
C PRO A 84 -13.71 -11.86 0.64
N ILE A 85 -13.07 -12.35 -0.41
CA ILE A 85 -13.63 -12.41 -1.76
C ILE A 85 -13.59 -13.83 -2.32
N SER A 86 -14.55 -14.19 -3.16
CA SER A 86 -14.56 -15.41 -3.97
C SER A 86 -14.40 -15.03 -5.44
N VAL A 87 -13.73 -15.86 -6.23
CA VAL A 87 -13.44 -15.57 -7.65
C VAL A 87 -14.01 -16.68 -8.51
N GLU A 88 -14.63 -16.32 -9.64
CA GLU A 88 -15.33 -17.26 -10.51
C GLU A 88 -14.40 -18.18 -11.31
N THR A 89 -13.14 -17.78 -11.54
CA THR A 89 -12.24 -18.40 -12.51
C THR A 89 -11.26 -19.43 -11.92
N CYS A 90 -11.31 -19.73 -10.61
CA CYS A 90 -10.48 -20.75 -9.98
C CYS A 90 -11.33 -21.97 -9.54
N PRO A 91 -11.19 -23.14 -10.18
CA PRO A 91 -11.99 -24.33 -9.89
C PRO A 91 -11.54 -25.11 -8.64
N MET A 92 -10.91 -24.44 -7.67
CA MET A 92 -10.56 -25.03 -6.38
C MET A 92 -11.30 -24.29 -5.27
N SER A 93 -12.22 -25.00 -4.64
CA SER A 93 -12.81 -24.82 -3.31
C SER A 93 -12.37 -23.58 -2.48
N ASN A 94 -13.30 -22.68 -2.23
CA ASN A 94 -13.37 -21.85 -1.01
C ASN A 94 -12.14 -20.97 -0.70
N PHE A 95 -11.78 -20.08 -1.62
CA PHE A 95 -10.76 -19.07 -1.36
C PHE A 95 -11.38 -17.73 -0.92
N LEU A 96 -10.73 -17.11 0.05
CA LEU A 96 -11.11 -15.88 0.74
C LEU A 96 -10.08 -14.79 0.32
N GLY A 97 -10.06 -14.46 -0.98
CA GLY A 97 -9.05 -13.56 -1.54
C GLY A 97 -9.20 -12.14 -1.02
N CYS A 98 -8.11 -11.45 -0.70
CA CYS A 98 -8.13 -10.09 -0.16
C CYS A 98 -7.78 -9.05 -1.21
N LEU A 99 -8.65 -8.04 -1.38
CA LEU A 99 -8.34 -6.87 -2.19
C LEU A 99 -7.41 -5.93 -1.41
N ILE A 100 -6.11 -6.03 -1.69
CA ILE A 100 -5.11 -5.06 -1.22
C ILE A 100 -5.01 -3.97 -2.27
N LEU A 101 -5.27 -2.76 -1.80
CA LEU A 101 -5.11 -1.56 -2.56
C LEU A 101 -3.70 -1.02 -2.25
N GLU A 102 -2.89 -0.99 -3.29
CA GLU A 102 -1.45 -0.69 -3.40
C GLU A 102 -0.53 -1.83 -2.95
N SER A 103 0.02 -2.48 -3.99
CA SER A 103 0.82 -3.69 -4.02
C SER A 103 0.15 -4.96 -3.48
N ASP A 104 -0.03 -5.90 -4.42
CA ASP A 104 0.03 -7.34 -4.20
C ASP A 104 -1.26 -8.06 -3.68
N TRP A 105 -1.98 -8.71 -4.61
CA TRP A 105 -3.13 -9.61 -4.40
C TRP A 105 -2.71 -10.94 -3.82
N LEU A 106 -3.58 -11.61 -3.08
CA LEU A 106 -3.15 -12.71 -2.23
C LEU A 106 -4.16 -13.87 -2.19
N GLU A 107 -3.69 -15.12 -2.33
CA GLU A 107 -4.49 -16.33 -2.06
C GLU A 107 -4.29 -16.81 -0.62
N GLU A 108 -5.37 -17.31 -0.02
CA GLU A 108 -5.31 -18.12 1.19
C GLU A 108 -5.41 -19.60 0.79
N SER A 109 -4.28 -20.30 0.65
CA SER A 109 -4.34 -21.77 0.68
C SER A 109 -4.72 -22.19 2.09
N VAL A 110 -5.98 -22.58 2.30
CA VAL A 110 -6.35 -23.50 3.40
C VAL A 110 -5.85 -24.89 3.00
N ASP A 111 -4.54 -24.99 2.80
CA ASP A 111 -3.81 -26.23 2.97
C ASP A 111 -3.19 -26.12 4.36
N ALA A 112 -3.27 -27.19 5.14
CA ALA A 112 -2.98 -27.21 6.58
C ALA A 112 -1.50 -26.94 6.96
N ILE A 113 -0.74 -26.20 6.14
CA ILE A 113 0.73 -26.12 6.17
C ILE A 113 1.29 -24.69 5.90
N CYS A 114 0.48 -23.65 5.59
CA CYS A 114 1.01 -22.29 5.39
C CYS A 114 0.54 -21.28 6.45
N ASP A 115 1.45 -20.87 7.34
CA ASP A 115 1.21 -19.89 8.43
C ASP A 115 1.18 -18.42 7.96
N TYR A 116 1.23 -18.14 6.66
CA TYR A 116 1.34 -16.77 6.13
C TYR A 116 0.64 -16.60 4.77
N LEU A 117 0.29 -15.35 4.50
CA LEU A 117 -0.41 -14.90 3.30
C LEU A 117 0.58 -14.75 2.12
N ARG A 118 0.28 -15.34 0.93
CA ARG A 118 1.12 -15.23 -0.29
C ARG A 118 0.44 -14.54 -1.47
N VAL A 119 1.15 -13.56 -2.01
CA VAL A 119 0.72 -12.76 -3.16
C VAL A 119 0.69 -13.59 -4.46
N LEU A 120 -0.41 -13.52 -5.22
CA LEU A 120 -0.58 -14.14 -6.54
C LEU A 120 -0.44 -13.19 -7.72
N ASP A 121 -1.02 -11.99 -7.64
CA ASP A 121 -1.10 -11.04 -8.76
C ASP A 121 -1.03 -9.61 -8.21
N THR A 122 -0.77 -8.59 -9.02
CA THR A 122 -0.73 -7.17 -8.56
C THR A 122 -1.38 -6.27 -9.60
N ILE A 123 -2.43 -5.53 -9.20
CA ILE A 123 -3.03 -4.49 -10.04
C ILE A 123 -2.67 -3.13 -9.45
N SER A 124 -2.05 -2.27 -10.26
CA SER A 124 -1.85 -0.86 -9.95
C SER A 124 -3.16 -0.07 -10.06
N PHE A 125 -3.31 0.99 -9.26
CA PHE A 125 -4.43 1.94 -9.43
C PHE A 125 -4.46 2.60 -10.79
N GLU A 126 -3.30 2.76 -11.41
CA GLU A 126 -3.18 3.34 -12.75
C GLU A 126 -3.77 2.40 -13.79
N ASP A 127 -3.75 1.09 -13.58
CA ASP A 127 -4.29 0.10 -14.50
C ASP A 127 -5.80 -0.09 -14.36
N ILE A 128 -6.41 0.42 -13.28
CA ILE A 128 -7.85 0.36 -13.06
C ILE A 128 -8.52 1.47 -13.88
N ALA A 129 -9.37 1.07 -14.81
CA ALA A 129 -10.19 2.00 -15.60
C ALA A 129 -11.51 2.30 -14.88
N GLU A 130 -12.20 1.27 -14.37
CA GLU A 130 -13.50 1.41 -13.74
C GLU A 130 -13.75 0.29 -12.72
N VAL A 131 -14.48 0.60 -11.65
CA VAL A 131 -14.98 -0.37 -10.66
C VAL A 131 -16.48 -0.24 -10.53
N SER A 132 -17.21 -1.31 -10.82
CA SER A 132 -18.67 -1.34 -10.72
C SER A 132 -19.14 -2.46 -9.79
N VAL A 133 -20.31 -2.26 -9.18
CA VAL A 133 -20.96 -3.25 -8.31
C VAL A 133 -22.35 -3.54 -8.89
N PRO A 134 -22.47 -4.43 -9.88
CA PRO A 134 -23.75 -4.70 -10.54
C PRO A 134 -24.76 -5.40 -9.61
N ARG A 135 -24.27 -6.12 -8.59
CA ARG A 135 -25.09 -6.80 -7.58
C ARG A 135 -24.52 -6.53 -6.20
N SER A 136 -25.33 -6.63 -5.15
CA SER A 136 -24.95 -6.35 -3.76
C SER A 136 -23.71 -7.09 -3.25
N SER A 137 -23.31 -8.18 -3.91
CA SER A 137 -22.15 -8.98 -3.56
C SER A 137 -21.18 -9.24 -4.71
N THR A 138 -21.29 -8.52 -5.82
CA THR A 138 -20.43 -8.71 -7.01
C THR A 138 -19.73 -7.41 -7.33
N ILE A 139 -18.41 -7.47 -7.47
CA ILE A 139 -17.55 -6.36 -7.89
C ILE A 139 -17.00 -6.72 -9.26
N GLN A 140 -17.06 -5.79 -10.20
CA GLN A 140 -16.42 -5.90 -11.50
C GLN A 140 -15.37 -4.80 -11.64
N ILE A 141 -14.16 -5.19 -11.98
CA ILE A 141 -13.04 -4.28 -12.20
C ILE A 141 -12.66 -4.37 -13.68
N LEU A 142 -12.78 -3.24 -14.38
CA LEU A 142 -12.30 -3.06 -15.73
C LEU A 142 -10.88 -2.53 -15.67
N LEU A 143 -9.95 -3.25 -16.29
CA LEU A 143 -8.57 -2.83 -16.46
C LEU A 143 -8.42 -2.03 -17.75
N ARG A 144 -7.47 -1.09 -17.79
CA ARG A 144 -7.16 -0.27 -18.97
C ARG A 144 -6.67 -1.09 -20.16
N ASN A 145 -6.13 -2.27 -19.92
CA ASN A 145 -5.76 -3.23 -20.96
C ASN A 145 -6.98 -3.93 -21.61
N GLY A 146 -8.21 -3.62 -21.18
CA GLY A 146 -9.45 -4.21 -21.67
C GLY A 146 -9.87 -5.50 -20.97
N GLY A 147 -9.09 -5.98 -20.00
CA GLY A 147 -9.41 -7.13 -19.17
C GLY A 147 -10.50 -6.83 -18.15
N TRP A 148 -11.38 -7.81 -17.91
CA TRP A 148 -12.39 -7.75 -16.85
C TRP A 148 -12.07 -8.75 -15.76
N MET A 149 -12.28 -8.31 -14.52
CA MET A 149 -12.21 -9.16 -13.35
C MET A 149 -13.50 -9.11 -12.55
N THR A 150 -14.07 -10.27 -12.24
CA THR A 150 -15.26 -10.39 -11.40
C THR A 150 -14.91 -11.01 -10.05
N LEU A 151 -15.25 -10.31 -8.97
CA LEU A 151 -15.04 -10.71 -7.59
C LEU A 151 -16.38 -10.79 -6.85
N TYR A 152 -16.48 -11.69 -5.90
CA TYR A 152 -17.68 -11.88 -5.07
C TYR A 152 -17.37 -11.60 -3.61
N SER A 153 -18.05 -10.64 -3.00
CA SER A 153 -17.87 -10.35 -1.58
C SER A 153 -19.13 -9.76 -0.98
N HIS A 154 -19.48 -10.16 0.24
CA HIS A 154 -20.56 -9.51 1.00
C HIS A 154 -20.27 -8.04 1.35
N LYS A 155 -19.02 -7.57 1.15
CA LYS A 155 -18.57 -6.19 1.35
C LYS A 155 -18.33 -5.46 0.02
N ALA A 156 -18.95 -5.89 -1.08
CA ALA A 156 -18.72 -5.34 -2.42
C ALA A 156 -18.74 -3.81 -2.48
N GLU A 157 -19.78 -3.18 -1.92
CA GLU A 157 -19.90 -1.71 -1.93
C GLU A 157 -18.80 -1.01 -1.14
N LYS A 158 -18.38 -1.60 -0.01
CA LYS A 158 -17.29 -1.05 0.80
C LYS A 158 -15.95 -1.15 0.10
N ILE A 159 -15.73 -2.25 -0.62
CA ILE A 159 -14.55 -2.48 -1.42
C ILE A 159 -14.52 -1.45 -2.54
N ARG A 160 -15.59 -1.34 -3.34
CA ARG A 160 -15.73 -0.33 -4.41
C ARG A 160 -15.40 1.08 -3.93
N ASN A 161 -16.06 1.56 -2.87
CA ASN A 161 -15.83 2.90 -2.35
C ASN A 161 -14.38 3.14 -1.87
N MET A 162 -13.70 2.09 -1.39
CA MET A 162 -12.28 2.18 -1.03
C MET A 162 -11.41 2.22 -2.29
N VAL A 163 -11.72 1.39 -3.30
CA VAL A 163 -10.97 1.35 -4.56
C VAL A 163 -11.05 2.68 -5.29
N GLU A 164 -12.27 3.16 -5.51
CA GLU A 164 -12.52 4.42 -6.22
C GLU A 164 -11.81 5.60 -5.55
N ARG A 165 -11.89 5.68 -4.22
CA ARG A 165 -11.24 6.75 -3.48
C ARG A 165 -9.72 6.72 -3.66
N TYR A 166 -9.10 5.55 -3.53
CA TYR A 166 -7.65 5.45 -3.66
C TYR A 166 -7.19 5.57 -5.11
N CYS A 167 -7.98 5.14 -6.11
CA CYS A 167 -7.70 5.43 -7.51
C CYS A 167 -7.68 6.95 -7.75
N VAL A 168 -8.62 7.69 -7.15
CA VAL A 168 -8.66 9.15 -7.21
C VAL A 168 -7.48 9.77 -6.46
N GLU A 169 -7.15 9.30 -5.26
CA GLU A 169 -5.98 9.78 -4.49
C GLU A 169 -4.66 9.48 -5.22
N ALA A 170 -4.51 8.29 -5.82
CA ALA A 170 -3.35 7.89 -6.60
C ALA A 170 -3.24 8.73 -7.88
N ALA A 171 -4.35 9.00 -8.57
CA ALA A 171 -4.37 9.89 -9.73
C ALA A 171 -4.04 11.35 -9.35
N GLN A 172 -4.50 11.84 -8.20
CA GLN A 172 -4.16 13.16 -7.67
C GLN A 172 -2.70 13.25 -7.21
N GLY A 173 -2.14 12.14 -6.73
CA GLY A 173 -0.72 11.99 -6.42
C GLY A 173 0.17 11.75 -7.64
N GLY A 174 -0.43 11.41 -8.78
CA GLY A 174 0.23 10.91 -9.98
C GLY A 174 1.14 11.97 -10.59
N HIS A 175 0.60 12.99 -11.24
CA HIS A 175 1.41 13.96 -11.97
C HIS A 175 0.79 15.35 -11.88
N GLU A 176 1.50 16.28 -11.27
CA GLU A 176 1.11 17.70 -11.28
C GLU A 176 1.66 18.31 -12.57
N TYR A 177 0.78 18.78 -13.44
CA TYR A 177 1.17 19.42 -14.70
C TYR A 177 0.95 20.92 -14.61
N VAL A 178 1.93 21.69 -15.04
CA VAL A 178 1.85 23.15 -15.14
C VAL A 178 2.09 23.57 -16.59
N ARG A 179 1.44 24.65 -17.02
CA ARG A 179 1.64 25.22 -18.36
C ARG A 179 2.56 26.43 -18.24
N ALA A 180 3.59 26.48 -19.06
CA ALA A 180 4.46 27.63 -19.17
C ALA A 180 3.68 28.83 -19.71
N VAL A 181 3.75 29.96 -19.01
CA VAL A 181 3.09 31.22 -19.40
C VAL A 181 4.00 32.14 -20.22
N ALA A 182 5.28 31.81 -20.34
CA ALA A 182 6.27 32.54 -21.09
C ALA A 182 7.49 31.65 -21.40
N ASP A 183 8.31 32.07 -22.35
CA ASP A 183 9.58 31.44 -22.66
C ASP A 183 10.59 31.61 -21.51
N TYR A 184 11.31 30.54 -21.17
CA TYR A 184 12.43 30.58 -20.24
C TYR A 184 13.59 29.71 -20.75
N VAL A 185 14.70 30.35 -21.13
CA VAL A 185 15.90 29.67 -21.64
C VAL A 185 17.08 30.01 -20.74
N THR A 186 17.74 28.97 -20.22
CA THR A 186 18.89 29.10 -19.33
C THR A 186 20.04 28.20 -19.76
N ARG A 187 21.26 28.56 -19.36
CA ARG A 187 22.48 27.77 -19.59
C ARG A 187 22.85 26.89 -18.38
N GLU A 188 22.14 27.03 -17.27
CA GLU A 188 22.39 26.26 -16.04
C GLU A 188 21.79 24.86 -16.14
N SER A 189 22.59 23.82 -15.88
CA SER A 189 22.17 22.41 -16.01
C SER A 189 21.17 21.95 -14.94
N THR A 190 21.00 22.73 -13.86
CA THR A 190 20.07 22.45 -12.76
C THR A 190 18.67 23.04 -12.98
N LEU A 191 18.48 23.86 -14.02
CA LEU A 191 17.22 24.54 -14.33
C LEU A 191 16.68 24.05 -15.67
N LEU A 192 15.36 23.89 -15.74
CA LEU A 192 14.66 23.48 -16.96
C LEU A 192 14.48 24.67 -17.90
N SER A 193 14.86 24.52 -19.17
CA SER A 193 14.49 25.46 -20.24
C SER A 193 13.20 24.99 -20.93
N PHE A 194 12.28 25.91 -21.19
CA PHE A 194 10.97 25.63 -21.80
C PHE A 194 10.43 26.84 -22.55
N ARG A 195 9.42 26.64 -23.41
CA ARG A 195 8.75 27.70 -24.17
C ARG A 195 7.35 27.97 -23.64
N GLU A 196 6.81 29.13 -23.99
CA GLU A 196 5.43 29.50 -23.72
C GLU A 196 4.49 28.41 -24.26
N ASN A 197 3.52 28.00 -23.43
CA ASN A 197 2.56 26.93 -23.66
C ASN A 197 3.07 25.50 -23.53
N ASP A 198 4.34 25.27 -23.20
CA ASP A 198 4.81 23.93 -22.86
C ASP A 198 4.09 23.38 -21.62
N ILE A 199 3.74 22.09 -21.66
CA ILE A 199 3.20 21.37 -20.51
C ILE A 199 4.35 20.70 -19.78
N ILE A 200 4.57 21.10 -18.54
CA ILE A 200 5.67 20.66 -17.71
C ILE A 200 5.12 19.78 -16.60
N ARG A 201 5.69 18.58 -16.43
CA ARG A 201 5.37 17.70 -15.32
C ARG A 201 6.22 18.07 -14.09
N VAL A 202 5.56 18.45 -13.00
CA VAL A 202 6.17 18.72 -11.71
C VAL A 202 6.44 17.39 -11.00
N VAL A 203 7.70 17.14 -10.68
CA VAL A 203 8.14 15.94 -9.96
C VAL A 203 8.53 16.34 -8.54
N LYS A 204 7.78 15.85 -7.54
CA LYS A 204 7.99 16.20 -6.11
C LYS A 204 9.21 15.52 -5.47
N ASN A 205 9.90 14.61 -6.16
CA ASN A 205 11.06 13.88 -5.67
C ASN A 205 12.26 13.90 -6.65
N ARG A 206 13.44 14.22 -6.12
CA ARG A 206 14.72 14.39 -6.85
C ARG A 206 15.34 13.11 -7.45
N ASN A 207 14.73 11.94 -7.28
CA ASN A 207 15.36 10.64 -7.59
C ASN A 207 14.61 9.76 -8.61
N LEU A 208 13.78 10.35 -9.48
CA LEU A 208 13.32 9.63 -10.66
C LEU A 208 14.26 9.98 -11.82
N HIS A 209 15.19 9.08 -12.11
CA HIS A 209 15.83 9.03 -13.41
C HIS A 209 14.71 8.85 -14.45
N LEU A 210 14.37 9.94 -15.13
CA LEU A 210 13.60 9.89 -16.36
C LEU A 210 14.60 9.52 -17.45
N ASP A 211 14.47 8.33 -18.04
CA ASP A 211 15.17 8.03 -19.28
C ASP A 211 14.79 9.06 -20.33
N LYS A 212 15.81 9.56 -21.02
CA LYS A 212 15.72 10.65 -22.01
C LYS A 212 14.94 10.27 -23.24
#